data_AF-A0A3D2CFA2-F1
#
_entry.id   AF-A0A3D2CFA2-F1
#
_cell.length_a   1.000
_cell.length_b   1.000
_cell.length_c   1.000
_cell.angle_alpha   90.00
_cell.angle_beta   90.00
_cell.angle_gamma   90.00
#
_symmetry.space_group_name_H-M   'P 1'
#
loop_
_entity.id
_entity.type
_entity.pdbx_description
1 polymer ?
#
loop_
_entity_poly.entity_id
_entity_poly.type
_entity_poly.pdbx_seq_one_letter_code
_entity_poly.pdbx_strand_id
1 'polypeptide(L)'
;LEQWRELPFKRDLVVQFASSAGDGIAGYYQPSTETLVVGLSNSERFNRGTMLHEMFHALQDQHFDLTSLDARVDSLDAERALSGIIEGEAMLAVSELMDYDFFSHAKLPADGPVNADRVEGIYRYGDGQLFIKHLRDVGGWELVAKAFENPPTSTAEIYHPERYLSGWEYKPPRRLPKLRPSGSERLVSSDSMGEFGLRMLLLYSPETRPLAPILGAALVGDRQVTIKTPDGQLRMAWALVFEHAEAAARFRDVVATAAATIPGMTELEVVDRGHLRRAGGHTVELFWRVPAPPGKPVAH
;
A
#
# COMPACT_ATOMS: atom_id res chain seq x y z
N LEU A 1 -3.24 -17.00 20.84
CA LEU A 1 -2.62 -16.94 19.50
C LEU A 1 -2.67 -18.29 18.80
N GLU A 2 -1.94 -19.30 19.27
CA GLU A 2 -1.88 -20.61 18.59
C GLU A 2 -3.26 -21.25 18.38
N GLN A 3 -4.12 -21.24 19.41
CA GLN A 3 -5.49 -21.74 19.32
C GLN A 3 -6.35 -20.93 18.33
N TRP A 4 -6.11 -19.62 18.23
CA TRP A 4 -6.90 -18.74 17.35
C TRP A 4 -6.51 -18.96 15.88
N ARG A 5 -5.21 -19.11 15.61
CA ARG A 5 -4.67 -19.26 14.26
C ARG A 5 -4.55 -20.70 13.76
N GLU A 6 -4.66 -21.67 14.68
CA GLU A 6 -4.39 -23.10 14.45
C GLU A 6 -2.95 -23.38 14.01
N LEU A 7 -2.00 -22.54 14.44
CA LEU A 7 -0.57 -22.67 14.17
C LEU A 7 0.22 -22.62 15.48
N PRO A 8 1.06 -23.62 15.80
CA PRO A 8 1.92 -23.56 16.97
C PRO A 8 3.14 -22.68 16.72
N PHE A 9 3.69 -22.04 17.74
CA PHE A 9 5.05 -21.52 17.65
C PHE A 9 6.02 -22.70 17.49
N LYS A 10 6.91 -22.62 16.50
CA LYS A 10 7.97 -23.61 16.27
C LYS A 10 9.17 -23.38 17.18
N ARG A 11 9.31 -22.17 17.71
CA ARG A 11 10.45 -21.71 18.52
C ARG A 11 9.99 -20.70 19.57
N ASP A 12 10.71 -20.67 20.69
CA ASP A 12 10.47 -19.71 21.77
C ASP A 12 10.67 -18.27 21.30
N LEU A 13 9.88 -17.36 21.87
CA LEU A 13 9.93 -15.94 21.55
C LEU A 13 10.96 -15.21 22.42
N VAL A 14 11.76 -14.34 21.79
CA VAL A 14 12.71 -13.47 22.49
C VAL A 14 12.15 -12.05 22.58
N VAL A 15 11.62 -11.70 23.75
CA VAL A 15 10.97 -10.38 23.99
C VAL A 15 11.93 -9.42 24.69
N GLN A 16 12.03 -8.20 24.17
CA GLN A 16 12.70 -7.08 24.80
C GLN A 16 11.71 -5.95 25.09
N PHE A 17 11.64 -5.53 26.34
CA PHE A 17 10.86 -4.36 26.75
C PHE A 17 11.77 -3.14 26.84
N ALA A 18 11.32 -2.04 26.25
CA ALA A 18 12.05 -0.77 26.25
C ALA A 18 11.14 0.37 26.70
N SER A 19 11.72 1.47 27.20
CA SER A 19 10.95 2.69 27.53
C SER A 19 10.31 3.35 26.31
N SER A 20 10.83 3.07 25.12
CA SER A 20 10.23 3.37 23.82
C SER A 20 10.81 2.42 22.77
N ALA A 21 10.07 2.07 21.74
CA ALA A 21 10.59 1.27 20.63
C ALA A 21 11.37 2.12 19.59
N GLY A 22 11.53 3.43 19.81
CA GLY A 22 12.17 4.37 18.87
C GLY A 22 11.18 4.92 17.83
N ASP A 23 11.54 6.04 17.19
CA ASP A 23 10.91 6.63 16.00
C ASP A 23 9.36 6.70 15.96
N GLY A 24 8.71 6.79 17.12
CA GLY A 24 7.26 6.90 17.25
C GLY A 24 6.48 5.60 16.99
N ILE A 25 7.16 4.46 16.84
CA ILE A 25 6.52 3.14 16.75
C ILE A 25 6.32 2.54 18.16
N ALA A 26 5.27 1.73 18.31
CA ALA A 26 4.91 1.12 19.59
C ALA A 26 5.71 -0.15 19.88
N GLY A 27 6.07 -0.89 18.84
CA GLY A 27 6.86 -2.11 18.87
C GLY A 27 7.29 -2.49 17.46
N TYR A 28 8.14 -3.52 17.36
CA TYR A 28 8.50 -4.16 16.11
C TYR A 28 9.04 -5.57 16.36
N TYR A 29 8.81 -6.46 15.40
CA TYR A 29 9.50 -7.73 15.26
C TYR A 29 10.62 -7.61 14.23
N GLN A 30 11.80 -8.11 14.57
CA GLN A 30 12.96 -8.12 13.68
C GLN A 30 13.22 -9.56 13.19
N PRO A 31 12.89 -9.92 11.94
CA PRO A 31 13.08 -11.28 11.43
C PRO A 31 14.53 -11.79 11.51
N SER A 32 15.51 -10.92 11.24
CA SER A 32 16.92 -11.31 11.21
C SER A 32 17.51 -11.70 12.58
N THR A 33 16.93 -11.20 13.67
CA THR A 33 17.33 -11.52 15.05
C THR A 33 16.24 -12.26 15.82
N GLU A 34 15.10 -12.50 15.18
CA GLU A 34 13.89 -13.12 15.72
C GLU A 34 13.47 -12.55 17.07
N THR A 35 13.71 -11.25 17.24
CA THR A 35 13.50 -10.54 18.49
C THR A 35 12.30 -9.60 18.33
N LEU A 36 11.41 -9.61 19.32
CA LEU A 36 10.30 -8.67 19.40
C LEU A 36 10.62 -7.59 20.42
N VAL A 37 10.53 -6.33 20.01
CA VAL A 37 10.77 -5.16 20.85
C VAL A 37 9.44 -4.47 21.12
N VAL A 38 9.11 -4.28 22.39
CA VAL A 38 7.87 -3.62 22.82
C VAL A 38 8.21 -2.36 23.60
N GLY A 39 7.78 -1.22 23.08
CA GLY A 39 7.85 0.07 23.76
C GLY A 39 6.76 0.17 24.82
N LEU A 40 7.15 0.48 26.05
CA LEU A 40 6.22 0.62 27.16
C LEU A 40 5.60 2.01 27.19
N SER A 41 4.26 2.04 27.22
CA SER A 41 3.45 3.23 27.52
C SER A 41 2.82 3.13 28.91
N ASN A 42 2.14 4.20 29.35
CA ASN A 42 1.35 4.21 30.59
C ASN A 42 0.04 3.40 30.49
N SER A 43 -0.28 2.82 29.33
CA SER A 43 -1.50 2.02 29.12
C SER A 43 -1.16 0.54 29.00
N GLU A 44 -1.50 -0.25 30.02
CA GLU A 44 -1.30 -1.70 29.99
C GLU A 44 -2.04 -2.36 28.82
N ARG A 45 -3.29 -1.92 28.54
CA ARG A 45 -4.07 -2.44 27.41
C ARG A 45 -3.36 -2.19 26.07
N PHE A 46 -2.78 -0.99 25.90
CA PHE A 46 -2.01 -0.66 24.70
C PHE A 46 -0.76 -1.53 24.59
N ASN A 47 0.03 -1.65 25.66
CA ASN A 47 1.24 -2.47 25.67
C ASN A 47 0.95 -3.95 25.36
N ARG A 48 -0.17 -4.49 25.88
CA ARG A 48 -0.63 -5.85 25.57
C ARG A 48 -1.05 -6.01 24.11
N GLY A 49 -1.67 -4.99 23.51
CA GLY A 49 -2.03 -4.95 22.10
C GLY A 49 -0.81 -4.95 21.19
N THR A 50 0.15 -4.07 21.48
CA THR A 50 1.44 -4.05 20.78
C THR A 50 2.13 -5.39 20.88
N MET A 51 2.26 -5.95 22.09
CA MET A 51 2.90 -7.26 22.27
C MET A 51 2.18 -8.36 21.47
N LEU A 52 0.84 -8.37 21.47
CA LEU A 52 0.07 -9.34 20.70
C LEU A 52 0.32 -9.21 19.19
N HIS A 53 0.39 -7.98 18.67
CA HIS A 53 0.71 -7.67 17.28
C HIS A 53 2.10 -8.21 16.90
N GLU A 54 3.13 -7.87 17.67
CA GLU A 54 4.50 -8.30 17.39
C GLU A 54 4.68 -9.82 17.53
N MET A 55 4.05 -10.44 18.53
CA MET A 55 4.03 -11.89 18.68
C MET A 55 3.42 -12.57 17.44
N PHE A 56 2.46 -11.92 16.78
CA PHE A 56 1.85 -12.43 15.57
C PHE A 56 2.83 -12.42 14.41
N HIS A 57 3.62 -11.36 14.24
CA HIS A 57 4.68 -11.33 13.23
C HIS A 57 5.71 -12.45 13.42
N ALA A 58 6.09 -12.74 14.68
CA ALA A 58 6.95 -13.88 14.96
C ALA A 58 6.29 -15.22 14.59
N LEU A 59 4.99 -15.39 14.84
CA LEU A 59 4.26 -16.58 14.41
C LEU A 59 4.26 -16.72 12.89
N GLN A 60 3.97 -15.63 12.17
CA GLN A 60 3.98 -15.60 10.70
C GLN A 60 5.35 -15.96 10.15
N ASP A 61 6.42 -15.34 10.63
CA ASP A 61 7.78 -15.59 10.14
C ASP A 61 8.23 -17.05 10.36
N GLN A 62 7.90 -17.64 11.51
CA GLN A 62 8.18 -19.04 11.77
C GLN A 62 7.46 -20.01 10.82
N HIS A 63 6.34 -19.62 10.21
CA HIS A 63 5.56 -20.47 9.30
C HIS A 63 5.76 -20.17 7.82
N PHE A 64 5.97 -18.91 7.46
CA PHE A 64 5.91 -18.44 6.08
C PHE A 64 7.20 -17.79 5.58
N ASP A 65 8.21 -17.57 6.43
CA ASP A 65 9.48 -16.91 6.10
C ASP A 65 9.23 -15.54 5.44
N LEU A 66 8.96 -14.52 6.27
CA LEU A 66 8.57 -13.20 5.78
C LEU A 66 9.70 -12.55 4.97
N THR A 67 10.96 -12.86 5.29
CA THR A 67 12.12 -12.38 4.53
C THR A 67 12.14 -12.96 3.12
N SER A 68 11.84 -14.25 2.96
CA SER A 68 11.72 -14.87 1.64
C SER A 68 10.52 -14.36 0.85
N LEU A 69 9.41 -14.05 1.52
CA LEU A 69 8.24 -13.44 0.90
C LEU A 69 8.55 -12.06 0.32
N ASP A 70 9.16 -11.20 1.12
CA ASP A 70 9.58 -9.86 0.73
C ASP A 70 10.55 -9.89 -0.45
N ALA A 71 11.52 -10.81 -0.44
CA ALA A 71 12.48 -10.96 -1.54
C ALA A 71 11.87 -11.40 -2.89
N ARG A 72 10.60 -11.88 -2.90
CA ARG A 72 9.90 -12.32 -4.12
C ARG A 72 9.05 -11.24 -4.78
N VAL A 73 8.77 -10.13 -4.09
CA VAL A 73 7.98 -9.03 -4.67
C VAL A 73 8.81 -8.24 -5.67
N ASP A 74 8.21 -7.83 -6.79
CA ASP A 74 8.91 -7.19 -7.91
C ASP A 74 8.35 -5.81 -8.29
N SER A 75 7.42 -5.29 -7.48
CA SER A 75 6.82 -3.96 -7.64
C SER A 75 6.39 -3.37 -6.30
N LEU A 76 6.30 -2.05 -6.23
CA LEU A 76 5.81 -1.32 -5.05
C LEU A 76 4.34 -1.65 -4.71
N ASP A 77 3.55 -2.01 -5.71
CA ASP A 77 2.16 -2.44 -5.51
C ASP A 77 2.09 -3.84 -4.89
N ALA A 78 2.91 -4.79 -5.38
CA ALA A 78 3.03 -6.12 -4.79
C ALA A 78 3.60 -6.07 -3.37
N GLU A 79 4.59 -5.21 -3.11
CA GLU A 79 5.12 -4.97 -1.76
C GLU A 79 4.01 -4.48 -0.80
N ARG A 80 3.20 -3.51 -1.23
CA ARG A 80 2.04 -3.06 -0.42
C ARG A 80 0.97 -4.12 -0.27
N ALA A 81 0.73 -4.96 -1.27
CA ALA A 81 -0.22 -6.06 -1.18
C ALA A 81 0.23 -7.10 -0.14
N LEU A 82 1.51 -7.48 -0.18
CA LEU A 82 2.13 -8.37 0.80
C LEU A 82 2.08 -7.78 2.22
N SER A 83 2.44 -6.50 2.37
CA SER A 83 2.31 -5.81 3.67
C SER A 83 0.86 -5.81 4.17
N GLY A 84 -0.12 -5.66 3.28
CA GLY A 84 -1.54 -5.73 3.61
C GLY A 84 -1.96 -7.07 4.25
N ILE A 85 -1.49 -8.21 3.74
CA ILE A 85 -1.82 -9.51 4.34
C ILE A 85 -1.07 -9.75 5.66
N ILE A 86 0.20 -9.32 5.75
CA ILE A 86 1.04 -9.49 6.96
C ILE A 86 0.44 -8.69 8.12
N GLU A 87 0.25 -7.39 7.92
CA GLU A 87 -0.26 -6.48 8.94
C GLU A 87 -1.75 -6.71 9.21
N GLY A 88 -2.51 -7.06 8.18
CA GLY A 88 -3.94 -7.34 8.29
C GLY A 88 -4.24 -8.53 9.18
N GLU A 89 -3.47 -9.61 9.07
CA GLU A 89 -3.68 -10.82 9.89
C GLU A 89 -3.30 -10.59 11.35
N ALA A 90 -2.19 -9.87 11.60
CA ALA A 90 -1.80 -9.45 12.94
C ALA A 90 -2.86 -8.53 13.59
N MET A 91 -3.37 -7.56 12.83
CA MET A 91 -4.42 -6.66 13.30
C MET A 91 -5.74 -7.39 13.54
N LEU A 92 -6.12 -8.37 12.70
CA LEU A 92 -7.31 -9.18 12.93
C LEU A 92 -7.22 -9.96 14.24
N ALA A 93 -6.04 -10.51 14.56
CA ALA A 93 -5.81 -11.18 15.84
C ALA A 93 -5.97 -10.23 17.02
N VAL A 94 -5.43 -9.01 16.93
CA VAL A 94 -5.59 -7.98 17.96
C VAL A 94 -7.07 -7.60 18.13
N SER A 95 -7.78 -7.37 17.03
CA SER A 95 -9.19 -7.01 17.05
C SER A 95 -10.07 -8.06 17.73
N GLU A 96 -9.88 -9.34 17.40
CA GLU A 96 -10.72 -10.41 17.94
C GLU A 96 -10.32 -10.87 19.34
N LEU A 97 -9.02 -10.95 19.64
CA LEU A 97 -8.54 -11.44 20.94
C LEU A 97 -8.58 -10.36 22.03
N MET A 98 -8.65 -9.08 21.66
CA MET A 98 -8.67 -7.96 22.61
C MET A 98 -9.94 -7.11 22.56
N ASP A 99 -10.92 -7.51 21.75
CA ASP A 99 -12.15 -6.75 21.50
C ASP A 99 -11.83 -5.29 21.14
N TYR A 100 -11.00 -5.13 20.11
CA TYR A 100 -10.50 -3.83 19.66
C TYR A 100 -11.07 -3.45 18.30
N ASP A 101 -11.85 -2.38 18.28
CA ASP A 101 -12.40 -1.80 17.06
C ASP A 101 -11.44 -0.75 16.46
N PHE A 102 -10.56 -1.20 15.56
CA PHE A 102 -9.68 -0.31 14.79
C PHE A 102 -10.46 0.73 13.97
N PHE A 103 -11.61 0.34 13.41
CA PHE A 103 -12.38 1.18 12.50
C PHE A 103 -13.02 2.39 13.19
N SER A 104 -13.30 2.28 14.50
CA SER A 104 -13.72 3.43 15.32
C SER A 104 -12.72 4.58 15.29
N HIS A 105 -11.44 4.29 15.03
CA HIS A 105 -10.36 5.26 14.97
C HIS A 105 -9.91 5.55 13.52
N ALA A 106 -10.19 4.68 12.56
CA ALA A 106 -9.67 4.70 11.17
C ALA A 106 -10.24 5.80 10.24
N LYS A 107 -10.81 6.89 10.77
CA LYS A 107 -11.42 7.93 9.95
C LYS A 107 -10.39 8.92 9.43
N LEU A 108 -10.45 9.18 8.12
CA LEU A 108 -9.77 10.32 7.52
C LEU A 108 -10.58 11.60 7.80
N PRO A 109 -9.91 12.77 7.89
CA PRO A 109 -10.62 14.04 8.02
C PRO A 109 -11.52 14.27 6.80
N ALA A 110 -12.67 14.91 6.99
CA ALA A 110 -13.56 15.24 5.88
C ALA A 110 -12.97 16.36 5.02
N ASP A 111 -12.46 17.40 5.69
CA ASP A 111 -11.84 18.57 5.07
C ASP A 111 -10.33 18.60 5.31
N GLY A 112 -9.61 19.39 4.50
CA GLY A 112 -8.18 19.61 4.66
C GLY A 112 -7.29 18.42 4.24
N PRO A 113 -5.97 18.57 4.46
CA PRO A 113 -4.99 17.60 4.00
C PRO A 113 -5.07 16.28 4.77
N VAL A 114 -4.84 15.18 4.06
CA VAL A 114 -4.62 13.86 4.68
C VAL A 114 -3.14 13.66 5.00
N ASN A 115 -2.88 12.98 6.10
CA ASN A 115 -1.55 12.47 6.42
C ASN A 115 -1.36 11.12 5.69
N ALA A 116 -0.30 10.99 4.90
CA ALA A 116 -0.04 9.79 4.10
C ALA A 116 0.21 8.55 4.97
N ASP A 117 0.98 8.67 6.06
CA ASP A 117 1.23 7.57 7.01
C ASP A 117 -0.08 7.08 7.65
N ARG A 118 -1.04 8.00 7.88
CA ARG A 118 -2.37 7.65 8.37
C ARG A 118 -3.14 6.82 7.37
N VAL A 119 -3.10 7.18 6.08
CA VAL A 119 -3.77 6.41 5.02
C VAL A 119 -3.11 5.04 4.86
N GLU A 120 -1.77 4.99 4.85
CA GLU A 120 -1.00 3.75 4.80
C GLU A 120 -1.36 2.81 5.96
N GLY A 121 -1.44 3.34 7.19
CA GLY A 121 -1.86 2.56 8.36
C GLY A 121 -3.31 2.08 8.29
N ILE A 122 -4.23 2.89 7.76
CA ILE A 122 -5.62 2.45 7.52
C ILE A 122 -5.67 1.33 6.48
N TYR A 123 -4.86 1.41 5.44
CA TYR A 123 -4.78 0.37 4.43
C TYR A 123 -4.24 -0.95 5.01
N ARG A 124 -3.05 -0.92 5.61
CA ARG A 124 -2.39 -2.12 6.14
C ARG A 124 -3.21 -2.80 7.24
N TYR A 125 -3.73 -2.02 8.19
CA TYR A 125 -4.46 -2.56 9.34
C TYR A 125 -5.96 -2.73 9.07
N GLY A 126 -6.58 -1.86 8.29
CA GLY A 126 -8.02 -1.85 8.02
C GLY A 126 -8.39 -2.68 6.80
N ASP A 127 -7.91 -2.32 5.61
CA ASP A 127 -8.22 -3.08 4.40
C ASP A 127 -7.58 -4.48 4.44
N GLY A 128 -6.35 -4.58 4.96
CA GLY A 128 -5.67 -5.86 5.20
C GLY A 128 -6.46 -6.81 6.11
N GLN A 129 -6.96 -6.34 7.27
CA GLN A 129 -7.73 -7.21 8.16
C GLN A 129 -9.07 -7.65 7.53
N LEU A 130 -9.70 -6.79 6.72
CA LEU A 130 -10.93 -7.14 6.00
C LEU A 130 -10.67 -8.22 4.96
N PHE A 131 -9.55 -8.13 4.23
CA PHE A 131 -9.11 -9.17 3.28
C PHE A 131 -8.88 -10.51 3.98
N ILE A 132 -8.09 -10.55 5.05
CA ILE A 132 -7.81 -11.78 5.80
C ILE A 132 -9.08 -12.38 6.39
N LYS A 133 -9.95 -11.53 6.96
CA LYS A 133 -11.25 -11.96 7.47
C LYS A 133 -12.10 -12.58 6.37
N HIS A 134 -12.15 -11.96 5.19
CA HIS A 134 -12.89 -12.49 4.05
C HIS A 134 -12.38 -13.87 3.61
N LEU A 135 -11.06 -14.05 3.47
CA LEU A 135 -10.48 -15.36 3.15
C LEU A 135 -10.81 -16.41 4.21
N ARG A 136 -10.68 -16.07 5.50
CA ARG A 136 -11.00 -16.98 6.59
C ARG A 136 -12.48 -17.36 6.61
N ASP A 137 -13.38 -16.42 6.38
CA ASP A 137 -14.83 -16.67 6.36
C ASP A 137 -15.24 -17.58 5.18
N VAL A 138 -14.54 -17.50 4.04
CA VAL A 138 -14.82 -18.30 2.84
C VAL A 138 -14.19 -19.69 2.87
N GLY A 139 -12.93 -19.80 3.31
CA GLY A 139 -12.14 -21.03 3.17
C GLY A 139 -11.31 -21.40 4.40
N GLY A 140 -11.60 -20.80 5.55
CA GLY A 140 -10.90 -21.05 6.81
C GLY A 140 -9.43 -20.62 6.78
N TRP A 141 -8.70 -21.07 7.80
CA TRP A 141 -7.28 -20.79 7.94
C TRP A 141 -6.39 -21.39 6.86
N GLU A 142 -6.87 -22.46 6.19
CA GLU A 142 -6.18 -23.06 5.06
C GLU A 142 -6.11 -22.10 3.87
N LEU A 143 -7.20 -21.39 3.57
CA LEU A 143 -7.21 -20.40 2.50
C LEU A 143 -6.33 -19.18 2.83
N VAL A 144 -6.30 -18.77 4.10
CA VAL A 144 -5.37 -17.72 4.54
C VAL A 144 -3.92 -18.18 4.39
N ALA A 145 -3.57 -19.42 4.77
CA ALA A 145 -2.22 -19.95 4.59
C ALA A 145 -1.81 -20.01 3.10
N LYS A 146 -2.73 -20.37 2.20
CA LYS A 146 -2.49 -20.30 0.74
C LYS A 146 -2.21 -18.89 0.24
N ALA A 147 -2.77 -17.86 0.88
CA ALA A 147 -2.44 -16.47 0.57
C ALA A 147 -1.02 -16.08 0.99
N PHE A 148 -0.39 -16.75 1.95
CA PHE A 148 1.05 -16.58 2.20
C PHE A 148 1.91 -17.40 1.23
N GLU A 149 1.43 -18.55 0.76
CA GLU A 149 2.15 -19.34 -0.27
C GLU A 149 2.13 -18.63 -1.64
N ASN A 150 0.99 -18.04 -1.99
CA ASN A 150 0.76 -17.27 -3.22
C ASN A 150 0.16 -15.89 -2.88
N PRO A 151 0.99 -14.91 -2.49
CA PRO A 151 0.54 -13.58 -2.10
C PRO A 151 -0.24 -12.84 -3.19
N PRO A 152 -1.19 -11.96 -2.80
CA PRO A 152 -1.73 -10.99 -3.72
C PRO A 152 -0.60 -10.13 -4.29
N THR A 153 -0.72 -9.79 -5.56
CA THR A 153 0.29 -9.07 -6.35
C THR A 153 -0.08 -7.61 -6.58
N SER A 154 -1.29 -7.21 -6.17
CA SER A 154 -1.75 -5.83 -6.26
C SER A 154 -2.60 -5.41 -5.05
N THR A 155 -2.53 -4.13 -4.71
CA THR A 155 -3.42 -3.52 -3.71
C THR A 155 -4.90 -3.63 -4.12
N ALA A 156 -5.20 -3.78 -5.41
CA ALA A 156 -6.56 -4.04 -5.91
C ALA A 156 -7.12 -5.39 -5.41
N GLU A 157 -6.28 -6.41 -5.22
CA GLU A 157 -6.72 -7.69 -4.65
C GLU A 157 -7.01 -7.59 -3.16
N ILE A 158 -6.32 -6.70 -2.43
CA ILE A 158 -6.60 -6.42 -1.02
C ILE A 158 -7.94 -5.69 -0.86
N TYR A 159 -8.18 -4.65 -1.68
CA TYR A 159 -9.43 -3.90 -1.63
C TYR A 159 -10.66 -4.70 -2.10
N HIS A 160 -10.45 -5.68 -2.98
CA HIS A 160 -11.49 -6.48 -3.61
C HIS A 160 -11.11 -7.97 -3.52
N PRO A 161 -11.29 -8.64 -2.36
CA PRO A 161 -10.84 -10.02 -2.14
C PRO A 161 -11.34 -11.04 -3.17
N GLU A 162 -12.49 -10.79 -3.78
CA GLU A 162 -13.03 -11.61 -4.87
C GLU A 162 -12.13 -11.64 -6.12
N ARG A 163 -11.31 -10.61 -6.34
CA ARG A 163 -10.31 -10.59 -7.41
C ARG A 163 -9.23 -11.65 -7.15
N TYR A 164 -8.69 -11.67 -5.94
CA TYR A 164 -7.73 -12.69 -5.52
C TYR A 164 -8.33 -14.11 -5.66
N LEU A 165 -9.55 -14.31 -5.16
CA LEU A 165 -10.22 -15.62 -5.18
C LEU A 165 -10.57 -16.13 -6.58
N SER A 166 -10.83 -15.22 -7.52
CA SER A 166 -11.15 -15.57 -8.91
C SER A 166 -9.92 -15.75 -9.80
N GLY A 167 -8.71 -15.49 -9.28
CA GLY A 167 -7.48 -15.45 -10.07
C GLY A 167 -7.45 -14.26 -11.04
N TRP A 168 -8.12 -13.17 -10.70
CA TRP A 168 -8.07 -11.93 -11.47
C TRP A 168 -6.63 -11.40 -11.52
N GLU A 169 -6.19 -10.99 -12.70
CA GLU A 169 -4.84 -10.49 -12.89
C GLU A 169 -4.85 -8.96 -13.05
N TYR A 170 -4.03 -8.27 -12.25
CA TYR A 170 -3.68 -6.87 -12.47
C TYR A 170 -2.83 -6.77 -13.75
N LYS A 171 -3.18 -5.86 -14.67
CA LYS A 171 -2.56 -5.78 -16.01
C LYS A 171 -1.82 -4.45 -16.23
N PRO A 172 -0.63 -4.27 -15.65
CA PRO A 172 0.22 -3.12 -15.96
C PRO A 172 0.43 -2.97 -17.48
N PRO A 173 0.33 -1.76 -18.04
CA PRO A 173 0.59 -1.53 -19.45
C PRO A 173 2.04 -1.87 -19.79
N ARG A 174 2.25 -2.81 -20.73
CA ARG A 174 3.59 -3.31 -21.13
C ARG A 174 4.51 -2.25 -21.75
N ARG A 175 3.96 -1.17 -22.29
CA ARG A 175 4.74 -0.05 -22.83
C ARG A 175 4.62 1.12 -21.88
N LEU A 176 5.77 1.63 -21.46
CA LEU A 176 5.85 2.85 -20.66
C LEU A 176 5.16 4.01 -21.41
N PRO A 177 4.57 4.97 -20.67
CA PRO A 177 4.11 6.25 -21.21
C PRO A 177 5.20 6.88 -22.10
N LYS A 178 4.88 7.76 -23.05
CA LYS A 178 5.87 8.32 -24.00
C LYS A 178 7.08 9.04 -23.37
N LEU A 179 7.11 9.20 -22.05
CA LEU A 179 8.24 9.74 -21.30
C LEU A 179 9.45 8.79 -21.39
N ARG A 180 10.53 9.24 -22.02
CA ARG A 180 11.83 8.54 -22.10
C ARG A 180 12.94 9.50 -21.67
N PRO A 181 14.00 9.00 -21.00
CA PRO A 181 15.16 9.82 -20.70
C PRO A 181 15.80 10.33 -21.99
N SER A 182 16.25 11.59 -21.97
CA SER A 182 16.95 12.25 -23.06
C SER A 182 18.23 12.92 -22.57
N GLY A 183 19.27 12.93 -23.38
CA GLY A 183 20.57 13.52 -23.01
C GLY A 183 21.14 12.89 -21.73
N SER A 184 21.37 13.74 -20.71
CA SER A 184 21.92 13.34 -19.41
C SER A 184 20.85 12.99 -18.36
N GLU A 185 19.58 12.87 -18.75
CA GLU A 185 18.51 12.41 -17.86
C GLU A 185 18.68 10.93 -17.49
N ARG A 186 18.30 10.56 -16.27
CA ARG A 186 18.41 9.18 -15.76
C ARG A 186 17.05 8.62 -15.40
N LEU A 187 16.73 7.43 -15.90
CA LEU A 187 15.61 6.64 -15.38
C LEU A 187 15.88 6.28 -13.92
N VAL A 188 15.00 6.70 -13.02
CA VAL A 188 15.08 6.41 -11.57
C VAL A 188 14.32 5.13 -11.26
N SER A 189 13.08 5.04 -11.72
CA SER A 189 12.21 3.89 -11.46
C SER A 189 11.17 3.70 -12.57
N SER A 190 10.67 2.47 -12.67
CA SER A 190 9.49 2.14 -13.48
C SER A 190 8.67 1.05 -12.80
N ASP A 191 7.56 1.44 -12.18
CA ASP A 191 6.88 0.60 -11.18
C ASP A 191 5.35 0.72 -11.24
N SER A 192 4.65 -0.17 -10.55
CA SER A 192 3.20 -0.13 -10.34
C SER A 192 2.91 0.58 -9.03
N MET A 193 1.98 1.55 -9.05
CA MET A 193 1.51 2.23 -7.85
C MET A 193 0.21 1.63 -7.31
N GLY A 194 -0.50 0.85 -8.15
CA GLY A 194 -1.70 0.15 -7.78
C GLY A 194 -2.92 1.01 -7.56
N GLU A 195 -4.00 0.35 -7.13
CA GLU A 195 -5.21 1.01 -6.68
C GLU A 195 -4.92 1.91 -5.47
N PHE A 196 -4.03 1.50 -4.56
CA PHE A 196 -3.61 2.33 -3.43
C PHE A 196 -3.04 3.67 -3.89
N GLY A 197 -2.12 3.67 -4.87
CA GLY A 197 -1.56 4.90 -5.42
C GLY A 197 -2.61 5.83 -6.02
N LEU A 198 -3.56 5.29 -6.80
CA LEU A 198 -4.64 6.08 -7.38
C LEU A 198 -5.55 6.66 -6.30
N ARG A 199 -5.92 5.85 -5.30
CA ARG A 199 -6.69 6.31 -4.15
C ARG A 199 -5.94 7.43 -3.45
N MET A 200 -4.65 7.27 -3.15
CA MET A 200 -3.81 8.30 -2.53
C MET A 200 -3.85 9.62 -3.30
N LEU A 201 -3.70 9.59 -4.63
CA LEU A 201 -3.81 10.79 -5.46
C LEU A 201 -5.14 11.51 -5.24
N LEU A 202 -6.26 10.78 -5.27
CA LEU A 202 -7.62 11.33 -5.10
C LEU A 202 -7.91 11.74 -3.64
N LEU A 203 -7.21 11.18 -2.66
CA LEU A 203 -7.40 11.53 -1.26
C LEU A 203 -6.81 12.91 -0.91
N TYR A 204 -5.93 13.51 -1.72
CA TYR A 204 -5.33 14.82 -1.42
C TYR A 204 -6.33 15.98 -1.42
N SER A 205 -7.38 15.93 -2.25
CA SER A 205 -8.43 16.94 -2.32
C SER A 205 -9.73 16.42 -1.68
N PRO A 206 -10.36 17.17 -0.75
CA PRO A 206 -11.67 16.83 -0.20
C PRO A 206 -12.75 16.60 -1.28
N GLU A 207 -12.70 17.35 -2.38
CA GLU A 207 -13.65 17.26 -3.49
C GLU A 207 -13.55 15.93 -4.24
N THR A 208 -12.34 15.37 -4.34
CA THR A 208 -12.07 14.13 -5.08
C THR A 208 -12.00 12.89 -4.19
N ARG A 209 -11.85 13.06 -2.88
CA ARG A 209 -11.77 12.00 -1.86
C ARG A 209 -12.93 10.98 -1.93
N PRO A 210 -14.21 11.36 -2.10
CA PRO A 210 -15.31 10.40 -2.25
C PRO A 210 -15.23 9.52 -3.50
N LEU A 211 -14.43 9.91 -4.50
CA LEU A 211 -14.25 9.18 -5.75
C LEU A 211 -13.16 8.12 -5.68
N ALA A 212 -12.29 8.17 -4.65
CA ALA A 212 -11.17 7.26 -4.48
C ALA A 212 -11.56 5.78 -4.58
N PRO A 213 -12.54 5.26 -3.82
CA PRO A 213 -12.93 3.85 -3.94
C PRO A 213 -13.59 3.51 -5.29
N ILE A 214 -14.34 4.45 -5.88
CA ILE A 214 -15.08 4.24 -7.13
C ILE A 214 -14.12 4.14 -8.32
N LEU A 215 -13.18 5.09 -8.44
CA LEU A 215 -12.20 5.12 -9.52
C LEU A 215 -11.08 4.10 -9.27
N GLY A 216 -10.75 3.83 -8.01
CA GLY A 216 -9.85 2.75 -7.61
C GLY A 216 -10.35 1.39 -8.10
N ALA A 217 -11.61 1.05 -7.81
CA ALA A 217 -12.20 -0.21 -8.26
C ALA A 217 -12.21 -0.36 -9.78
N ALA A 218 -12.29 0.73 -10.54
CA ALA A 218 -12.25 0.69 -12.00
C ALA A 218 -10.83 0.56 -12.59
N LEU A 219 -9.77 0.66 -11.77
CA LEU A 219 -8.39 0.52 -12.22
C LEU A 219 -8.03 -0.95 -12.40
N VAL A 220 -7.51 -1.29 -13.57
CA VAL A 220 -7.12 -2.67 -13.93
C VAL A 220 -5.63 -2.80 -14.23
N GLY A 221 -4.87 -1.72 -14.13
CA GLY A 221 -3.45 -1.71 -14.44
C GLY A 221 -2.86 -0.32 -14.42
N ASP A 222 -1.61 -0.20 -13.99
CA ASP A 222 -0.88 1.06 -14.08
C ASP A 222 0.63 0.87 -14.23
N ARG A 223 1.30 1.93 -14.68
CA ARG A 223 2.77 2.00 -14.72
C ARG A 223 3.23 3.43 -14.59
N GLN A 224 3.96 3.70 -13.52
CA GLN A 224 4.64 4.97 -13.28
C GLN A 224 6.10 4.88 -13.71
N VAL A 225 6.62 5.98 -14.23
CA VAL A 225 8.02 6.18 -14.62
C VAL A 225 8.52 7.48 -14.01
N THR A 226 9.66 7.40 -13.34
CA THR A 226 10.35 8.56 -12.75
C THR A 226 11.68 8.77 -13.45
N ILE A 227 11.92 9.98 -13.95
CA ILE A 227 13.16 10.39 -14.58
C ILE A 227 13.76 11.55 -13.79
N LYS A 228 15.04 11.45 -13.44
CA LYS A 228 15.79 12.53 -12.82
C LYS A 228 16.51 13.34 -13.89
N THR A 229 16.29 14.64 -13.88
CA THR A 229 16.99 15.59 -14.75
C THR A 229 18.36 15.98 -14.17
N PRO A 230 19.28 16.51 -14.99
CA PRO A 230 20.63 16.88 -14.52
C PRO A 230 20.64 17.94 -13.41
N ASP A 231 19.66 18.84 -13.40
CA ASP A 231 19.45 19.86 -12.35
C ASP A 231 18.73 19.32 -11.11
N GLY A 232 18.45 18.02 -11.06
CA GLY A 232 17.94 17.32 -9.89
C GLY A 232 16.42 17.29 -9.76
N GLN A 233 15.67 17.87 -10.70
CA GLN A 233 14.21 17.75 -10.76
C GLN A 233 13.80 16.32 -11.14
N LEU A 234 12.55 15.97 -10.83
CA LEU A 234 11.94 14.72 -11.26
C LEU A 234 10.87 15.03 -12.32
N ARG A 235 10.93 14.30 -13.42
CA ARG A 235 9.86 14.22 -14.42
C ARG A 235 9.16 12.89 -14.23
N MET A 236 7.85 12.96 -14.07
CA MET A 236 7.02 11.81 -13.76
C MET A 236 6.08 11.55 -14.94
N ALA A 237 5.84 10.28 -15.24
CA ALA A 237 4.73 9.87 -16.09
C ALA A 237 4.01 8.68 -15.49
N TRP A 238 2.69 8.67 -15.56
CA TRP A 238 1.88 7.59 -15.02
C TRP A 238 0.77 7.22 -15.98
N ALA A 239 0.84 6.00 -16.53
CA ALA A 239 -0.26 5.44 -17.32
C ALA A 239 -1.18 4.68 -16.39
N LEU A 240 -2.46 5.03 -16.41
CA LEU A 240 -3.55 4.38 -15.68
C LEU A 240 -4.50 3.75 -16.68
N VAL A 241 -4.84 2.48 -16.49
CA VAL A 241 -5.74 1.72 -17.36
C VAL A 241 -7.03 1.43 -16.60
N PHE A 242 -8.12 2.00 -17.08
CA PHE A 242 -9.45 1.80 -16.52
C PHE A 242 -10.21 0.74 -17.32
N GLU A 243 -11.04 -0.04 -16.63
CA GLU A 243 -11.89 -1.06 -17.23
C GLU A 243 -12.88 -0.47 -18.24
N HIS A 244 -13.44 0.69 -17.91
CA HIS A 244 -14.53 1.33 -18.65
C HIS A 244 -14.20 2.76 -19.09
N ALA A 245 -14.79 3.17 -20.22
CA ALA A 245 -14.60 4.51 -20.80
C ALA A 245 -15.09 5.61 -19.86
N GLU A 246 -16.19 5.35 -19.17
CA GLU A 246 -16.86 6.25 -18.25
C GLU A 246 -15.99 6.55 -17.03
N ALA A 247 -15.30 5.54 -16.50
CA ALA A 247 -14.36 5.70 -15.39
C ALA A 247 -13.14 6.53 -15.81
N ALA A 248 -12.57 6.25 -16.99
CA ALA A 248 -11.48 7.05 -17.54
C ALA A 248 -11.90 8.51 -17.77
N ALA A 249 -13.09 8.76 -18.30
CA ALA A 249 -13.63 10.10 -18.50
C ALA A 249 -13.79 10.83 -17.16
N ARG A 250 -14.46 10.20 -16.20
CA ARG A 250 -14.66 10.76 -14.87
C ARG A 250 -13.34 11.07 -14.16
N PHE A 251 -12.33 10.22 -14.32
CA PHE A 251 -11.00 10.48 -13.76
C PHE A 251 -10.34 11.73 -14.37
N ARG A 252 -10.42 11.91 -15.70
CA ARG A 252 -9.88 13.11 -16.36
C ARG A 252 -10.53 14.39 -15.87
N ASP A 253 -11.84 14.34 -15.59
CA ASP A 253 -12.59 15.51 -15.14
C ASP A 253 -12.16 15.98 -13.74
N VAL A 254 -11.53 15.11 -12.93
CA VAL A 254 -11.24 15.39 -11.51
C VAL A 254 -9.75 15.39 -11.15
N VAL A 255 -8.89 14.78 -11.97
CA VAL A 255 -7.46 14.60 -11.63
C VAL A 255 -6.72 15.93 -11.43
N ALA A 256 -7.09 16.98 -12.17
CA ALA A 256 -6.49 18.30 -12.00
C ALA A 256 -6.81 18.91 -10.62
N THR A 257 -8.03 18.69 -10.11
CA THR A 257 -8.45 19.13 -8.77
C THR A 257 -7.64 18.43 -7.68
N ALA A 258 -7.48 17.11 -7.80
CA ALA A 258 -6.63 16.35 -6.89
C ALA A 258 -5.18 16.83 -6.92
N ALA A 259 -4.59 16.91 -8.10
CA ALA A 259 -3.18 17.27 -8.29
C ALA A 259 -2.84 18.68 -7.81
N ALA A 260 -3.75 19.65 -7.91
CA ALA A 260 -3.53 21.01 -7.45
C ALA A 260 -3.25 21.12 -5.94
N THR A 261 -3.64 20.09 -5.16
CA THR A 261 -3.43 20.03 -3.70
C THR A 261 -2.19 19.22 -3.30
N ILE A 262 -1.50 18.58 -4.25
CA ILE A 262 -0.32 17.75 -3.99
C ILE A 262 0.93 18.64 -3.90
N PRO A 263 1.63 18.67 -2.74
CA PRO A 263 2.84 19.48 -2.58
C PRO A 263 3.92 19.12 -3.61
N GLY A 264 4.43 20.13 -4.30
CA GLY A 264 5.54 19.96 -5.25
C GLY A 264 5.15 19.38 -6.61
N MET A 265 3.89 19.00 -6.85
CA MET A 265 3.43 18.58 -8.16
C MET A 265 3.16 19.82 -9.03
N THR A 266 3.92 19.99 -10.10
CA THR A 266 3.79 21.13 -11.03
C THR A 266 3.67 20.68 -12.47
N GLU A 267 3.14 21.55 -13.33
CA GLU A 267 3.04 21.32 -14.79
C GLU A 267 2.31 20.02 -15.16
N LEU A 268 1.18 19.72 -14.50
CA LEU A 268 0.39 18.54 -14.83
C LEU A 268 -0.18 18.65 -16.25
N GLU A 269 0.16 17.68 -17.10
CA GLU A 269 -0.47 17.38 -18.38
C GLU A 269 -1.27 16.07 -18.26
N VAL A 270 -2.50 16.06 -18.77
CA VAL A 270 -3.38 14.90 -18.81
C VAL A 270 -3.65 14.55 -20.27
N VAL A 271 -3.34 13.31 -20.66
CA VAL A 271 -3.51 12.83 -22.03
C VAL A 271 -4.44 11.63 -22.07
N ASP A 272 -5.57 11.77 -22.76
CA ASP A 272 -6.44 10.63 -23.06
C ASP A 272 -5.90 9.84 -24.26
N ARG A 273 -5.64 8.55 -24.06
CA ARG A 273 -5.25 7.62 -25.13
C ARG A 273 -6.42 6.80 -25.65
N GLY A 274 -7.60 6.93 -25.04
CA GLY A 274 -8.79 6.14 -25.37
C GLY A 274 -8.60 4.66 -25.06
N HIS A 275 -9.39 3.82 -25.74
CA HIS A 275 -9.29 2.37 -25.58
C HIS A 275 -8.02 1.82 -26.26
N LEU A 276 -7.10 1.29 -25.47
CA LEU A 276 -5.92 0.62 -25.98
C LEU A 276 -6.12 -0.89 -25.87
N ARG A 277 -6.44 -1.54 -26.99
CA ARG A 277 -6.61 -3.02 -27.05
C ARG A 277 -5.45 -3.80 -26.45
N ARG A 278 -4.23 -3.28 -26.55
CA ARG A 278 -3.00 -3.89 -25.98
C ARG A 278 -2.86 -3.71 -24.46
N ALA A 279 -3.54 -2.72 -23.89
CA ALA A 279 -3.62 -2.49 -22.44
C ALA A 279 -4.88 -3.11 -21.83
N GLY A 280 -5.84 -3.55 -22.65
CA GLY A 280 -7.07 -4.19 -22.18
C GLY A 280 -8.09 -3.22 -21.57
N GLY A 281 -7.94 -1.91 -21.77
CA GLY A 281 -8.82 -0.90 -21.17
C GLY A 281 -8.61 0.50 -21.73
N HIS A 282 -9.23 1.49 -21.09
CA HIS A 282 -9.13 2.91 -21.43
C HIS A 282 -7.96 3.55 -20.68
N THR A 283 -7.00 4.09 -21.42
CA THR A 283 -5.75 4.59 -20.84
C THR A 283 -5.74 6.11 -20.72
N VAL A 284 -5.46 6.60 -19.52
CA VAL A 284 -5.16 8.01 -19.24
C VAL A 284 -3.70 8.10 -18.80
N GLU A 285 -2.94 8.99 -19.42
CA GLU A 285 -1.55 9.27 -19.05
C GLU A 285 -1.46 10.62 -18.35
N LEU A 286 -0.79 10.64 -17.21
CA LEU A 286 -0.41 11.87 -16.50
C LEU A 286 1.07 12.14 -16.71
N PHE A 287 1.44 13.40 -16.88
CA PHE A 287 2.83 13.87 -16.88
C PHE A 287 2.95 15.07 -15.96
N TRP A 288 3.95 15.10 -15.08
CA TRP A 288 4.17 16.25 -14.20
C TRP A 288 5.64 16.36 -13.80
N ARG A 289 5.98 17.46 -13.13
CA ARG A 289 7.30 17.71 -12.56
C ARG A 289 7.22 17.80 -11.04
N VAL A 290 8.32 17.41 -10.41
CA VAL A 290 8.60 17.68 -8.99
C VAL A 290 9.94 18.43 -8.92
N PRO A 291 9.96 19.66 -8.40
CA PRO A 291 11.20 20.42 -8.24
C PRO A 291 12.25 19.66 -7.42
N ALA A 292 13.52 19.95 -7.66
CA ALA A 292 14.57 19.47 -6.77
C ALA A 292 14.31 19.98 -5.35
N PRO A 293 14.50 19.15 -4.30
CA PRO A 293 14.44 19.65 -2.94
C PRO A 293 15.45 20.79 -2.77
N PRO A 294 15.13 21.85 -2.01
CA PRO A 294 16.06 22.94 -1.77
C PRO A 294 17.36 22.33 -1.20
N GLY A 295 18.49 22.63 -1.84
CA GLY A 295 19.79 22.11 -1.40
C GLY A 295 20.00 22.46 0.07
N LYS A 296 20.48 21.49 0.87
CA LYS A 296 20.94 21.80 2.22
C LYS A 296 21.96 22.94 2.11
N PRO A 297 21.82 24.06 2.84
CA PRO A 297 22.88 25.06 2.89
C PRO A 297 24.15 24.33 3.34
N VAL A 298 25.21 24.45 2.53
CA VAL A 298 26.54 23.95 2.90
C VAL A 298 26.96 24.77 4.11
N ALA A 299 27.01 24.13 5.28
CA ALA A 299 27.62 24.75 6.45
C ALA A 299 29.10 24.96 6.12
N HIS A 300 29.52 26.23 6.05
CA HIS A 300 30.92 26.63 5.97
C HIS A 300 31.57 26.56 7.35
#